data_AF-A0A6I1X0T2-F1
#
_entry.id   AF-A0A6I1X0T2-F1
#
_cell.length_a   1.000
_cell.length_b   1.000
_cell.length_c   1.000
_cell.angle_alpha   90.00
_cell.angle_beta   90.00
_cell.angle_gamma   90.00
#
_symmetry.space_group_name_H-M   'P 1'
#
loop_
_entity.id
_entity.type
_entity.pdbx_description
1 polymer ?
#
loop_
_entity_poly.entity_id
_entity_poly.type
_entity_poly.pdbx_seq_one_letter_code
_entity_poly.pdbx_strand_id
1 'polypeptide(L)'
;MSIDPVRNPEGYSPLLRHNGSGAWTHEFDAPMQWSRLQLFKRLGPDTELFSDATAELILLLTGTTEGELRTMYIDTLPRPPLLADCIKRMRLSQQVEYFSSQMHKGVYATSDFAPMQLELLPQLPGWPTGQGLRVVDIPRGTFKDFGVSPERAYSRTEISQARINKGELLDATLEALSATQIEALLGESVTGTQAQALVLARKLGSLAHASQRTLVSSLYTVEKALEPALKNISKQFPGLPLNVLEELVSHLTQDELTALTGLAPTKPDTNSPLN
;
A
#
# COMPACT_ATOMS: atom_id res chain seq x y z
N MET A 1 31.25 -21.89 15.71
CA MET A 1 32.15 -20.78 16.07
C MET A 1 31.25 -19.60 16.38
N SER A 2 30.93 -19.40 17.66
CA SER A 2 30.04 -18.32 18.11
C SER A 2 30.87 -17.04 18.13
N ILE A 3 30.47 -16.04 17.35
CA ILE A 3 31.10 -14.72 17.43
C ILE A 3 30.37 -14.01 18.57
N ASP A 4 30.89 -14.14 19.79
CA ASP A 4 30.47 -13.29 20.88
C ASP A 4 31.01 -11.88 20.60
N PRO A 5 30.16 -10.85 20.40
CA PRO A 5 30.65 -9.50 20.21
C PRO A 5 31.24 -9.04 21.54
N VAL A 6 32.57 -8.97 21.61
CA VAL A 6 33.27 -8.26 22.67
C VAL A 6 32.75 -6.84 22.65
N ARG A 7 31.93 -6.48 23.66
CA ARG A 7 31.52 -5.09 23.90
C ARG A 7 32.74 -4.32 24.41
N ASN A 8 33.64 -3.96 23.51
CA ASN A 8 34.74 -3.06 23.78
C ASN A 8 34.23 -1.62 23.57
N PRO A 9 34.00 -0.83 24.63
CA PRO A 9 33.57 0.56 24.50
C PRO A 9 34.63 1.46 23.83
N GLU A 10 35.88 1.01 23.71
CA GLU A 10 36.95 1.68 22.94
C GLU A 10 37.14 1.07 21.54
N GLY A 11 36.25 0.18 21.12
CA GLY A 11 36.26 -0.42 19.79
C GLY A 11 35.91 0.61 18.72
N TYR A 12 36.59 0.50 17.58
CA TYR A 12 36.25 1.27 16.39
C TYR A 12 34.76 1.11 16.04
N SER A 13 34.04 2.23 16.00
CA SER A 13 32.61 2.27 15.69
C SER A 13 32.44 2.90 14.31
N PRO A 14 32.11 2.11 13.28
CA PRO A 14 32.04 2.62 11.93
C PRO A 14 30.93 3.63 11.75
N LEU A 15 31.17 4.65 10.92
CA LEU A 15 30.17 5.65 10.63
C LEU A 15 29.11 5.11 9.64
N LEU A 16 27.85 5.20 10.08
CA LEU A 16 26.67 4.93 9.25
C LEU A 16 25.95 6.24 8.95
N ARG A 17 25.67 6.49 7.67
CA ARG A 17 24.88 7.65 7.21
C ARG A 17 23.59 7.17 6.57
N HIS A 18 22.46 7.77 6.92
CA HIS A 18 21.18 7.53 6.27
C HIS A 18 20.74 8.75 5.47
N ASN A 19 20.05 8.53 4.34
CA ASN A 19 19.52 9.63 3.52
C ASN A 19 18.07 10.03 3.90
N GLY A 20 17.55 9.50 5.00
CA GLY A 20 16.17 9.79 5.47
C GLY A 20 15.08 9.20 4.58
N SER A 21 15.42 8.43 3.54
CA SER A 21 14.48 7.88 2.57
C SER A 21 14.70 6.39 2.28
N GLY A 22 15.43 5.69 3.15
CA GLY A 22 15.59 4.23 3.14
C GLY A 22 17.03 3.74 2.94
N ALA A 23 17.89 4.55 2.31
CA ALA A 23 19.25 4.16 2.01
C ALA A 23 20.18 4.44 3.19
N TRP A 24 21.03 3.46 3.48
CA TRP A 24 22.12 3.55 4.45
C TRP A 24 23.45 3.34 3.75
N THR A 25 24.46 4.12 4.13
CA THR A 25 25.83 3.97 3.66
C THR A 25 26.77 3.77 4.83
N HIS A 26 27.71 2.86 4.65
CA HIS A 26 28.85 2.66 5.53
C HIS A 26 30.05 3.48 5.05
N GLU A 27 30.95 3.86 5.94
CA GLU A 27 32.17 4.62 5.57
C GLU A 27 33.14 3.88 4.61
N PHE A 28 32.99 2.57 4.47
CA PHE A 28 33.79 1.72 3.57
C PHE A 28 33.00 1.34 2.31
N ASP A 29 31.76 1.82 2.17
CA ASP A 29 31.02 1.66 0.95
C ASP A 29 31.71 2.48 -0.16
N ALA A 30 31.83 1.88 -1.34
CA ALA A 30 32.34 2.54 -2.53
C ALA A 30 31.23 2.61 -3.59
N PRO A 31 30.26 3.55 -3.48
CA PRO A 31 29.15 3.66 -4.41
C PRO A 31 29.59 3.77 -5.86
N MET A 32 30.79 4.29 -6.14
CA MET A 32 31.39 4.41 -7.48
C MET A 32 31.80 3.07 -8.11
N GLN A 33 31.94 2.00 -7.33
CA GLN A 33 32.29 0.66 -7.82
C GLN A 33 31.07 -0.24 -8.01
N TRP A 34 29.93 0.15 -7.47
CA TRP A 34 28.70 -0.64 -7.60
C TRP A 34 28.14 -0.57 -9.01
N SER A 35 27.55 -1.68 -9.46
CA SER A 35 26.70 -1.71 -10.65
C SER A 35 25.40 -0.94 -10.43
N ARG A 36 24.73 -0.56 -11.52
CA ARG A 36 23.39 0.06 -11.50
C ARG A 36 22.37 -0.71 -10.66
N LEU A 37 22.33 -2.03 -10.77
CA LEU A 37 21.42 -2.87 -10.00
C LEU A 37 21.78 -2.91 -8.51
N GLN A 38 23.08 -2.94 -8.17
CA GLN A 38 23.52 -2.84 -6.77
C GLN A 38 23.15 -1.48 -6.17
N LEU A 39 23.35 -0.39 -6.91
CA LEU A 39 22.91 0.95 -6.51
C LEU A 39 21.41 0.96 -6.22
N PHE A 40 20.58 0.38 -7.11
CA PHE A 40 19.14 0.35 -6.90
C PHE A 40 18.72 -0.52 -5.70
N LYS A 41 19.22 -1.76 -5.59
CA LYS A 41 18.83 -2.69 -4.51
C LYS A 41 19.26 -2.23 -3.12
N ARG A 42 20.29 -1.38 -3.03
CA ARG A 42 20.76 -0.79 -1.76
C ARG A 42 19.99 0.46 -1.37
N LEU A 43 18.94 0.86 -2.09
CA LEU A 43 18.13 2.03 -1.73
C LEU A 43 17.23 1.77 -0.51
N GLY A 44 17.03 0.50 -0.17
CA GLY A 44 16.30 0.08 1.02
C GLY A 44 15.72 -1.33 0.89
N PRO A 45 15.15 -1.87 1.99
CA PRO A 45 14.56 -3.21 2.01
C PRO A 45 13.39 -3.39 1.02
N ASP A 46 12.69 -2.29 0.68
CA ASP A 46 11.62 -2.28 -0.30
C ASP A 46 12.12 -2.49 -1.74
N THR A 47 13.37 -2.12 -2.02
CA THR A 47 14.00 -2.30 -3.34
C THR A 47 14.78 -3.61 -3.50
N GLU A 48 15.28 -4.18 -2.40
CA GLU A 48 16.05 -5.42 -2.41
C GLU A 48 15.25 -6.62 -2.94
N LEU A 49 13.95 -6.63 -2.69
CA LEU A 49 13.03 -7.72 -3.07
C LEU A 49 12.66 -7.73 -4.55
N PHE A 50 12.99 -6.67 -5.30
CA PHE A 50 12.68 -6.63 -6.73
C PHE A 50 13.62 -7.50 -7.55
N SER A 51 13.03 -8.19 -8.55
CA SER A 51 13.82 -8.85 -9.59
C SER A 51 14.63 -7.83 -10.38
N ASP A 52 15.73 -8.25 -10.99
CA ASP A 52 16.58 -7.38 -11.82
C ASP A 52 15.78 -6.73 -12.96
N ALA A 53 14.87 -7.49 -13.58
CA ALA A 53 13.98 -6.97 -14.62
C ALA A 53 13.02 -5.88 -14.09
N THR A 54 12.48 -6.05 -12.88
CA THR A 54 11.63 -5.05 -12.24
C THR A 54 12.42 -3.80 -11.86
N ALA A 55 13.65 -3.97 -11.35
CA ALA A 55 14.53 -2.86 -11.00
C ALA A 55 14.86 -2.00 -12.23
N GLU A 56 15.23 -2.62 -13.35
CA GLU A 56 15.49 -1.87 -14.59
C GLU A 56 14.23 -1.19 -15.14
N LEU A 57 13.08 -1.85 -15.07
CA LEU A 57 11.81 -1.24 -15.48
C LEU A 57 11.48 0.01 -14.64
N ILE A 58 11.66 -0.05 -13.31
CA ILE A 58 11.44 1.09 -12.43
C ILE A 58 12.36 2.24 -12.84
N LEU A 59 13.66 1.98 -12.96
CA LEU A 59 14.63 3.02 -13.32
C LEU A 59 14.36 3.63 -14.70
N LEU A 60 13.90 2.83 -15.66
CA LEU A 60 13.49 3.28 -16.98
C LEU A 60 12.26 4.19 -16.91
N LEU A 61 11.21 3.78 -16.18
CA LEU A 61 9.97 4.54 -16.05
C LEU A 61 10.17 5.89 -15.35
N THR A 62 11.13 5.95 -14.42
CA THR A 62 11.41 7.16 -13.64
C THR A 62 12.49 8.03 -14.27
N GLY A 63 13.09 7.58 -15.38
CA GLY A 63 14.20 8.26 -16.03
C GLY A 63 15.47 8.32 -15.17
N THR A 64 15.57 7.50 -14.11
CA THR A 64 16.66 7.59 -13.15
C THR A 64 17.94 6.97 -13.72
N THR A 65 18.94 7.82 -13.87
CA THR A 65 20.26 7.47 -14.38
C THR A 65 21.13 6.85 -13.29
N GLU A 66 22.18 6.14 -13.71
CA GLU A 66 23.16 5.59 -12.78
C GLU A 66 23.95 6.70 -12.07
N GLY A 67 24.23 7.80 -12.78
CA GLY A 67 24.87 8.99 -12.22
C GLY A 67 24.06 9.57 -11.05
N GLU A 68 22.75 9.76 -11.23
CA GLU A 68 21.87 10.25 -10.16
C GLU A 68 21.87 9.31 -8.94
N LEU A 69 21.81 7.99 -9.14
CA LEU A 69 21.91 7.03 -8.04
C LEU A 69 23.24 7.18 -7.28
N ARG A 70 24.37 7.33 -8.00
CA ARG A 70 25.68 7.52 -7.37
C ARG A 70 25.74 8.84 -6.59
N THR A 71 25.23 9.93 -7.18
CA THR A 71 25.13 11.24 -6.51
C THR A 71 24.32 11.14 -5.22
N MET A 72 23.19 10.41 -5.22
CA MET A 72 22.40 10.21 -4.00
C MET A 72 23.21 9.59 -2.86
N TYR A 73 24.06 8.61 -3.16
CA TYR A 73 24.89 7.97 -2.15
C TYR A 73 26.04 8.84 -1.66
N ILE A 74 26.68 9.59 -2.56
CA ILE A 74 27.83 10.45 -2.24
C ILE A 74 27.37 11.65 -1.41
N ASP A 75 26.30 12.30 -1.84
CA ASP A 75 25.78 13.53 -1.24
C ASP A 75 24.71 13.25 -0.17
N THR A 76 24.43 11.98 0.12
CA THR A 76 23.42 11.54 1.10
C THR A 76 22.01 12.12 0.81
N LEU A 77 21.67 12.26 -0.47
CA LEU A 77 20.40 12.83 -0.91
C LEU A 77 19.25 11.82 -0.79
N PRO A 78 18.02 12.30 -0.51
CA PRO A 78 16.84 11.45 -0.53
C PRO A 78 16.60 10.87 -1.94
N ARG A 79 15.77 9.81 -2.02
CA ARG A 79 15.30 9.25 -3.30
C ARG A 79 14.57 10.33 -4.11
N PRO A 80 14.84 10.47 -5.42
CA PRO A 80 14.03 11.28 -6.32
C PRO A 80 12.55 10.94 -6.15
N PRO A 81 11.64 11.93 -6.07
CA PRO A 81 10.24 11.67 -5.75
C PRO A 81 9.55 10.69 -6.71
N LEU A 82 9.82 10.80 -8.02
CA LEU A 82 9.28 9.86 -9.00
C LEU A 82 9.80 8.43 -8.79
N LEU A 83 11.07 8.27 -8.42
CA LEU A 83 11.66 6.97 -8.09
C LEU A 83 10.97 6.37 -6.85
N ALA A 84 10.84 7.16 -5.79
CA ALA A 84 10.19 6.73 -4.57
C ALA A 84 8.71 6.32 -4.80
N ASP A 85 7.99 7.09 -5.61
CA ASP A 85 6.60 6.78 -5.96
C ASP A 85 6.47 5.48 -6.77
N CYS A 86 7.31 5.33 -7.80
CA CYS A 86 7.29 4.16 -8.66
C CYS A 86 7.61 2.88 -7.87
N ILE A 87 8.63 2.92 -7.00
CA ILE A 87 8.97 1.82 -6.08
C ILE A 87 7.75 1.44 -5.22
N LYS A 88 7.09 2.42 -4.62
CA LYS A 88 5.92 2.18 -3.76
C LYS A 88 4.78 1.52 -4.54
N ARG A 89 4.44 2.04 -5.73
CA ARG A 89 3.38 1.47 -6.58
C ARG A 89 3.71 0.07 -7.06
N MET A 90 4.95 -0.18 -7.47
CA MET A 90 5.40 -1.50 -7.92
C MET A 90 5.32 -2.52 -6.78
N ARG A 91 5.74 -2.15 -5.58
CA ARG A 91 5.61 -2.97 -4.37
C ARG A 91 4.15 -3.30 -4.08
N LEU A 92 3.25 -2.32 -4.12
CA LEU A 92 1.81 -2.56 -3.92
C LEU A 92 1.25 -3.52 -4.98
N SER A 93 1.66 -3.39 -6.25
CA SER A 93 1.26 -4.32 -7.31
C SER A 93 1.70 -5.75 -7.01
N GLN A 94 2.98 -5.94 -6.67
CA GLN A 94 3.51 -7.26 -6.31
C GLN A 94 2.85 -7.86 -5.06
N GLN A 95 2.49 -7.02 -4.08
CA GLN A 95 1.76 -7.47 -2.90
C GLN A 95 0.36 -7.99 -3.24
N VAL A 96 -0.36 -7.28 -4.12
CA VAL A 96 -1.69 -7.73 -4.59
C VAL A 96 -1.59 -9.01 -5.41
N GLU A 97 -0.60 -9.12 -6.29
CA GLU A 97 -0.33 -10.33 -7.08
C GLU A 97 0.03 -11.53 -6.17
N TYR A 98 0.90 -11.30 -5.19
CA TYR A 98 1.28 -12.31 -4.19
C TYR A 98 0.06 -12.75 -3.38
N PHE A 99 -0.71 -11.80 -2.86
CA PHE A 99 -1.97 -12.08 -2.16
C PHE A 99 -2.91 -12.94 -3.01
N SER A 100 -3.15 -12.54 -4.26
CA SER A 100 -4.02 -13.28 -5.17
C SER A 100 -3.51 -14.70 -5.41
N SER A 101 -2.21 -14.87 -5.65
CA SER A 101 -1.58 -16.19 -5.83
C SER A 101 -1.75 -17.08 -4.59
N GLN A 102 -1.52 -16.55 -3.39
CA GLN A 102 -1.64 -17.30 -2.13
C GLN A 102 -3.08 -17.69 -1.83
N MET A 103 -4.03 -16.78 -2.07
CA MET A 103 -5.46 -17.04 -1.95
C MET A 103 -5.93 -18.18 -2.88
N HIS A 104 -5.48 -18.20 -4.14
CA HIS A 104 -5.79 -19.31 -5.06
C HIS A 104 -5.19 -20.65 -4.60
N LYS A 105 -4.01 -20.62 -3.97
CA LYS A 105 -3.37 -21.81 -3.36
C LYS A 105 -4.04 -22.24 -2.05
N GLY A 106 -5.02 -21.49 -1.55
CA GLY A 106 -5.68 -21.75 -0.27
C GLY A 106 -4.85 -21.36 0.95
N VAL A 107 -3.80 -20.58 0.77
CA VAL A 107 -2.99 -20.02 1.87
C VAL A 107 -3.64 -18.71 2.31
N TYR A 108 -4.56 -18.79 3.27
CA TYR A 108 -5.33 -17.64 3.75
C TYR A 108 -5.15 -17.35 5.24
N ALA A 109 -4.66 -18.33 6.02
CA ALA A 109 -4.61 -18.28 7.47
C ALA A 109 -3.38 -17.54 8.01
N THR A 110 -3.23 -16.26 7.66
CA THR A 110 -2.18 -15.38 8.19
C THR A 110 -2.70 -13.97 8.37
N SER A 111 -2.26 -13.30 9.44
CA SER A 111 -2.60 -11.90 9.73
C SER A 111 -2.10 -10.93 8.66
N ASP A 112 -1.05 -11.29 7.91
CA ASP A 112 -0.46 -10.42 6.89
C ASP A 112 -1.43 -10.14 5.72
N PHE A 113 -2.37 -11.06 5.48
CA PHE A 113 -3.39 -10.91 4.45
C PHE A 113 -4.66 -10.21 4.92
N ALA A 114 -4.81 -10.00 6.23
CA ALA A 114 -6.03 -9.44 6.80
C ALA A 114 -6.41 -8.07 6.21
N PRO A 115 -5.49 -7.11 5.98
CA PRO A 115 -5.87 -5.82 5.39
C PRO A 115 -6.58 -5.95 4.03
N MET A 116 -6.06 -6.82 3.15
CA MET A 116 -6.67 -7.06 1.83
C MET A 116 -7.92 -7.93 1.92
N GLN A 117 -7.96 -8.93 2.80
CA GLN A 117 -9.17 -9.73 3.05
C GLN A 117 -10.33 -8.84 3.54
N LEU A 118 -10.09 -7.95 4.51
CA LEU A 118 -11.09 -7.04 5.06
C LEU A 118 -11.61 -6.04 4.02
N GLU A 119 -10.73 -5.54 3.15
CA GLU A 119 -11.11 -4.64 2.06
C GLU A 119 -11.99 -5.35 1.02
N LEU A 120 -11.66 -6.60 0.66
CA LEU A 120 -12.28 -7.33 -0.44
C LEU A 120 -13.54 -8.11 -0.04
N LEU A 121 -13.65 -8.59 1.19
CA LEU A 121 -14.79 -9.39 1.66
C LEU A 121 -16.14 -8.72 1.39
N PRO A 122 -16.38 -7.44 1.75
CA PRO A 122 -17.65 -6.78 1.50
C PRO A 122 -17.93 -6.47 0.03
N GLN A 123 -16.93 -6.64 -0.84
CA GLN A 123 -17.04 -6.42 -2.29
C GLN A 123 -17.37 -7.71 -3.06
N LEU A 124 -17.35 -8.87 -2.40
CA LEU A 124 -17.65 -10.14 -3.04
C LEU A 124 -19.13 -10.23 -3.45
N PRO A 125 -19.41 -10.72 -4.67
CA PRO A 125 -20.77 -11.13 -5.02
C PRO A 125 -21.29 -12.18 -4.04
N GLY A 126 -22.49 -11.95 -3.50
CA GLY A 126 -23.09 -12.81 -2.48
C GLY A 126 -22.81 -12.38 -1.03
N TRP A 127 -21.99 -11.34 -0.81
CA TRP A 127 -21.92 -10.69 0.50
C TRP A 127 -23.31 -10.16 0.91
N PRO A 128 -23.75 -10.32 2.18
CA PRO A 128 -25.11 -9.93 2.56
C PRO A 128 -25.38 -8.43 2.37
N THR A 129 -26.45 -8.12 1.66
CA THR A 129 -26.82 -6.73 1.32
C THR A 129 -27.05 -5.90 2.58
N GLY A 130 -26.39 -4.75 2.67
CA GLY A 130 -26.54 -3.82 3.80
C GLY A 130 -25.88 -4.28 5.11
N GLN A 131 -25.12 -5.38 5.08
CA GLN A 131 -24.34 -5.85 6.22
C GLN A 131 -22.91 -5.29 6.16
N GLY A 132 -22.52 -4.56 7.20
CA GLY A 132 -21.14 -4.08 7.35
C GLY A 132 -20.22 -5.16 7.91
N LEU A 133 -18.92 -5.06 7.63
CA LEU A 133 -17.89 -5.86 8.28
C LEU A 133 -17.19 -5.00 9.32
N ARG A 134 -17.17 -5.42 10.58
CA ARG A 134 -16.57 -4.67 11.68
C ARG A 134 -15.47 -5.46 12.34
N VAL A 135 -14.31 -4.84 12.50
CA VAL A 135 -13.24 -5.36 13.35
C VAL A 135 -13.33 -4.70 14.71
N VAL A 136 -13.37 -5.49 15.78
CA VAL A 136 -13.42 -5.02 17.18
C VAL A 136 -12.13 -5.36 17.91
N ASP A 137 -11.53 -4.35 18.54
CA ASP A 137 -10.38 -4.49 19.43
C ASP A 137 -10.85 -4.24 20.87
N ILE A 138 -11.27 -5.32 21.53
CA ILE A 138 -11.84 -5.29 22.89
C ILE A 138 -10.82 -4.70 23.90
N PRO A 139 -9.53 -5.13 23.93
CA PRO A 139 -8.54 -4.54 24.83
C PRO A 139 -8.40 -3.01 24.70
N ARG A 140 -8.51 -2.48 23.47
CA ARG A 140 -8.40 -1.03 23.22
C ARG A 140 -9.72 -0.29 23.24
N GLY A 141 -10.86 -0.99 23.27
CA GLY A 141 -12.19 -0.40 23.16
C GLY A 141 -12.42 0.31 21.82
N THR A 142 -11.78 -0.16 20.74
CA THR A 142 -11.88 0.47 19.41
C THR A 142 -12.51 -0.47 18.39
N PHE A 143 -13.04 0.09 17.31
CA PHE A 143 -13.52 -0.69 16.17
C PHE A 143 -13.23 0.02 14.85
N LYS A 144 -13.22 -0.75 13.76
CA LYS A 144 -13.13 -0.25 12.38
C LYS A 144 -14.13 -0.98 11.49
N ASP A 145 -14.90 -0.20 10.72
CA ASP A 145 -15.87 -0.71 9.75
C ASP A 145 -15.25 -0.77 8.34
N PHE A 146 -15.67 -1.78 7.57
CA PHE A 146 -15.26 -2.06 6.20
C PHE A 146 -16.51 -2.30 5.32
N GLY A 147 -16.41 -1.91 4.04
CA GLY A 147 -17.49 -2.04 3.07
C GLY A 147 -18.54 -0.94 3.17
N VAL A 148 -19.76 -1.31 3.59
CA VAL A 148 -20.88 -0.37 3.70
C VAL A 148 -20.57 0.70 4.74
N SER A 149 -20.86 1.97 4.42
CA SER A 149 -20.67 3.08 5.36
C SER A 149 -21.40 2.79 6.68
N PRO A 150 -20.81 3.14 7.85
CA PRO A 150 -21.38 2.81 9.16
C PRO A 150 -22.83 3.26 9.34
N GLU A 151 -23.20 4.37 8.72
CA GLU A 151 -24.54 4.99 8.76
C GLU A 151 -25.59 4.24 7.93
N ARG A 152 -25.16 3.44 6.95
CA ARG A 152 -26.03 2.71 6.03
C ARG A 152 -26.14 1.22 6.35
N ALA A 153 -25.33 0.71 7.28
CA ALA A 153 -25.32 -0.69 7.65
C ALA A 153 -26.50 -1.02 8.58
N TYR A 154 -27.36 -1.96 8.16
CA TYR A 154 -28.51 -2.43 8.97
C TYR A 154 -28.11 -3.50 9.98
N SER A 155 -27.03 -4.24 9.70
CA SER A 155 -26.43 -5.24 10.58
C SER A 155 -24.91 -5.25 10.40
N ARG A 156 -24.18 -5.91 11.32
CA ARG A 156 -22.72 -6.01 11.27
C ARG A 156 -22.25 -7.43 11.53
N THR A 157 -21.34 -7.91 10.69
CA THR A 157 -20.50 -9.07 10.98
C THR A 157 -19.31 -8.59 11.81
N GLU A 158 -19.26 -8.94 13.09
CA GLU A 158 -18.20 -8.49 13.99
C GLU A 158 -17.11 -9.57 14.14
N ILE A 159 -15.87 -9.20 13.84
CA ILE A 159 -14.69 -10.06 13.96
C ILE A 159 -13.73 -9.43 14.96
N SER A 160 -13.23 -10.21 15.92
CA SER A 160 -12.27 -9.68 16.88
C SER A 160 -10.86 -9.57 16.30
N GLN A 161 -10.16 -8.49 16.62
CA GLN A 161 -8.76 -8.27 16.24
C GLN A 161 -7.87 -9.44 16.72
N ALA A 162 -8.20 -10.05 17.87
CA ALA A 162 -7.46 -11.20 18.40
C ALA A 162 -7.53 -12.43 17.49
N ARG A 163 -8.67 -12.69 16.83
CA ARG A 163 -8.79 -13.79 15.85
C ARG A 163 -8.04 -13.47 14.55
N ILE A 164 -8.09 -12.22 14.11
CA ILE A 164 -7.35 -11.75 12.94
C ILE A 164 -5.85 -11.94 13.13
N ASN A 165 -5.32 -11.62 14.32
CA ASN A 165 -3.91 -11.80 14.66
C ASN A 165 -3.48 -13.28 14.63
N LYS A 166 -4.42 -14.22 14.73
CA LYS A 166 -4.19 -15.67 14.60
C LYS A 166 -4.39 -16.19 13.17
N GLY A 167 -4.72 -15.32 12.21
CA GLY A 167 -5.01 -15.71 10.83
C GLY A 167 -6.41 -16.30 10.61
N GLU A 168 -7.31 -16.21 11.59
CA GLU A 168 -8.63 -16.88 11.55
C GLU A 168 -9.73 -15.99 10.92
N LEU A 169 -9.38 -14.95 10.14
CA LEU A 169 -10.36 -13.97 9.66
C LEU A 169 -11.45 -14.62 8.79
N LEU A 170 -11.08 -15.48 7.84
CA LEU A 170 -12.06 -16.10 6.96
C LEU A 170 -12.95 -17.10 7.72
N ASP A 171 -12.35 -17.89 8.62
CA ASP A 171 -13.10 -18.85 9.44
C ASP A 171 -14.08 -18.12 10.37
N ALA A 172 -13.63 -17.07 11.04
CA ALA A 172 -14.48 -16.22 11.89
C ALA A 172 -15.61 -15.56 11.11
N THR A 173 -15.35 -15.15 9.87
CA THR A 173 -16.36 -14.56 9.00
C THR A 173 -17.43 -15.59 8.64
N LEU A 174 -17.03 -16.80 8.28
CA LEU A 174 -17.97 -17.88 7.97
C LEU A 174 -18.80 -18.28 9.20
N GLU A 175 -18.18 -18.39 10.38
CA GLU A 175 -18.89 -18.69 11.63
C GLU A 175 -19.93 -17.62 12.02
N ALA A 176 -19.70 -16.36 11.64
CA ALA A 176 -20.59 -15.24 11.94
C ALA A 176 -21.74 -15.08 10.92
N LEU A 177 -21.72 -15.82 9.82
CA LEU A 177 -22.76 -15.81 8.78
C LEU A 177 -23.71 -17.00 8.94
N SER A 178 -24.96 -16.82 8.52
CA SER A 178 -25.92 -17.94 8.45
C SER A 178 -25.56 -18.91 7.32
N ALA A 179 -26.04 -20.16 7.39
CA ALA A 179 -25.84 -21.14 6.33
C ALA A 179 -26.31 -20.64 4.95
N THR A 180 -27.43 -19.91 4.90
CA THR A 180 -27.96 -19.31 3.66
C THR A 180 -27.06 -18.19 3.13
N GLN A 181 -26.48 -17.38 4.02
CA GLN A 181 -25.52 -16.33 3.65
C GLN A 181 -24.20 -16.93 3.16
N ILE A 182 -23.72 -18.01 3.79
CA ILE A 182 -22.53 -18.74 3.35
C ILE A 182 -22.77 -19.30 1.95
N GLU A 183 -23.88 -19.99 1.72
CA GLU A 183 -24.21 -20.55 0.40
C GLU A 183 -24.31 -19.45 -0.68
N ALA A 184 -24.93 -18.31 -0.37
CA ALA A 184 -24.98 -17.16 -1.29
C ALA A 184 -23.59 -16.59 -1.59
N LEU A 185 -22.73 -16.44 -0.56
CA LEU A 185 -21.37 -15.90 -0.68
C LEU A 185 -20.46 -16.85 -1.48
N LEU A 186 -20.56 -18.15 -1.22
CA LEU A 186 -19.80 -19.18 -1.93
C LEU A 186 -20.37 -19.49 -3.32
N GLY A 187 -21.65 -19.22 -3.55
CA GLY A 187 -22.35 -19.51 -4.82
C GLY A 187 -22.60 -21.00 -5.08
N GLU A 188 -22.22 -21.86 -4.12
CA GLU A 188 -22.41 -23.30 -4.14
C GLU A 188 -22.53 -23.81 -2.70
N SER A 189 -23.20 -24.97 -2.53
CA SER A 189 -23.31 -25.61 -1.24
C SER A 189 -22.04 -26.41 -0.94
N VAL A 190 -21.24 -25.91 0.02
CA VAL A 190 -20.01 -26.57 0.47
C VAL A 190 -20.16 -27.00 1.92
N THR A 191 -19.89 -28.27 2.20
CA THR A 191 -19.94 -28.81 3.56
C THR A 191 -18.57 -28.71 4.24
N GLY A 192 -18.56 -28.19 5.47
CA GLY A 192 -17.38 -28.12 6.33
C GLY A 192 -16.64 -26.79 6.24
N THR A 193 -16.32 -26.21 7.40
CA THR A 193 -15.74 -24.87 7.53
C THR A 193 -14.43 -24.71 6.76
N GLN A 194 -13.54 -25.71 6.80
CA GLN A 194 -12.27 -25.66 6.08
C GLN A 194 -12.46 -25.59 4.55
N ALA A 195 -13.40 -26.39 4.01
CA ALA A 195 -13.68 -26.39 2.58
C ALA A 195 -14.33 -25.07 2.15
N GLN A 196 -15.25 -24.54 2.95
CA GLN A 196 -15.87 -23.23 2.75
C GLN A 196 -14.82 -22.10 2.75
N ALA A 197 -13.89 -22.12 3.71
CA ALA A 197 -12.82 -21.12 3.80
C ALA A 197 -11.87 -21.17 2.60
N LEU A 198 -11.56 -22.35 2.08
CA LEU A 198 -10.77 -22.50 0.84
C LEU A 198 -11.50 -21.93 -0.39
N VAL A 199 -12.81 -22.15 -0.52
CA VAL A 199 -13.60 -21.57 -1.62
C VAL A 199 -13.67 -20.04 -1.48
N LEU A 200 -13.91 -19.55 -0.27
CA LEU A 200 -13.91 -18.11 0.02
C LEU A 200 -12.56 -17.46 -0.30
N ALA A 201 -11.45 -18.09 0.12
CA ALA A 201 -10.10 -17.63 -0.21
C ALA A 201 -9.90 -17.54 -1.73
N ARG A 202 -10.25 -18.58 -2.49
CA ARG A 202 -10.15 -18.55 -3.97
C ARG A 202 -10.97 -17.42 -4.59
N LYS A 203 -12.19 -17.17 -4.11
CA LYS A 203 -13.00 -16.04 -4.56
C LYS A 203 -12.33 -14.69 -4.29
N LEU A 204 -11.73 -14.51 -3.10
CA LEU A 204 -10.94 -13.31 -2.80
C LEU A 204 -9.73 -13.18 -3.72
N GLY A 205 -9.04 -14.29 -4.00
CA GLY A 205 -7.92 -14.31 -4.95
C GLY A 205 -8.33 -13.87 -6.36
N SER A 206 -9.46 -14.40 -6.85
CA SER A 206 -10.02 -14.03 -8.16
C SER A 206 -10.46 -12.57 -8.20
N LEU A 207 -11.12 -12.07 -7.14
CA LEU A 207 -11.51 -10.67 -7.06
C LEU A 207 -10.29 -9.75 -7.02
N ALA A 208 -9.27 -10.06 -6.21
CA ALA A 208 -8.03 -9.27 -6.13
C ALA A 208 -7.32 -9.18 -7.48
N HIS A 209 -7.28 -10.28 -8.23
CA HIS A 209 -6.71 -10.29 -9.58
C HIS A 209 -7.54 -9.41 -10.55
N ALA A 210 -8.87 -9.55 -10.55
CA ALA A 210 -9.75 -8.78 -11.41
C ALA A 210 -9.77 -7.28 -11.08
N SER A 211 -9.59 -6.91 -9.80
CA SER A 211 -9.63 -5.54 -9.31
C SER A 211 -8.27 -4.93 -9.00
N GLN A 212 -7.17 -5.57 -9.45
CA GLN A 212 -5.79 -5.22 -9.07
C GLN A 212 -5.49 -3.71 -9.15
N ARG A 213 -5.85 -3.06 -10.27
CA ARG A 213 -5.63 -1.62 -10.46
C ARG A 213 -6.34 -0.77 -9.39
N THR A 214 -7.60 -1.09 -9.12
CA THR A 214 -8.43 -0.36 -8.14
C THR A 214 -7.92 -0.62 -6.73
N LEU A 215 -7.54 -1.87 -6.41
CA LEU A 215 -7.03 -2.25 -5.10
C LEU A 215 -5.68 -1.57 -4.80
N VAL A 216 -4.75 -1.55 -5.76
CA VAL A 216 -3.49 -0.80 -5.63
C VAL A 216 -3.75 0.69 -5.40
N SER A 217 -4.71 1.29 -6.12
CA SER A 217 -5.08 2.68 -5.91
C SER A 217 -5.64 2.95 -4.52
N SER A 218 -6.53 2.08 -4.02
CA SER A 218 -7.09 2.18 -2.65
C SER A 218 -5.97 2.15 -1.61
N LEU A 219 -5.12 1.11 -1.67
CA LEU A 219 -3.99 0.93 -0.74
C LEU A 219 -3.00 2.10 -0.79
N TYR A 220 -2.78 2.70 -1.97
CA TYR A 220 -1.91 3.86 -2.12
C TYR A 220 -2.48 5.11 -1.42
N THR A 221 -3.81 5.33 -1.46
CA THR A 221 -4.46 6.53 -0.91
C THR A 221 -4.64 6.56 0.61
N VAL A 222 -4.67 5.40 1.27
CA VAL A 222 -4.92 5.28 2.72
C VAL A 222 -3.84 5.96 3.59
N GLU A 223 -2.67 6.26 3.03
CA GLU A 223 -1.48 6.64 3.82
C GLU A 223 -1.28 8.14 4.10
N LYS A 224 -2.10 9.10 3.62
CA LYS A 224 -1.80 10.52 3.91
C LYS A 224 -3.02 11.44 4.05
N ALA A 225 -3.20 12.00 5.25
CA ALA A 225 -4.01 13.19 5.44
C ALA A 225 -3.28 14.37 4.79
N LEU A 226 -3.86 14.92 3.72
CA LEU A 226 -3.28 16.04 2.97
C LEU A 226 -3.44 17.36 3.74
N GLU A 227 -2.39 18.16 3.78
CA GLU A 227 -2.46 19.58 4.16
C GLU A 227 -3.42 20.35 3.22
N PRO A 228 -4.14 21.39 3.69
CA PRO A 228 -5.14 22.09 2.90
C PRO A 228 -4.62 22.65 1.56
N ALA A 229 -3.39 23.18 1.52
CA ALA A 229 -2.79 23.71 0.30
C ALA A 229 -2.53 22.59 -0.73
N LEU A 230 -1.98 21.45 -0.28
CA LEU A 230 -1.74 20.29 -1.13
C LEU A 230 -3.03 19.67 -1.66
N LYS A 231 -4.16 19.77 -0.92
CA LYS A 231 -5.49 19.33 -1.41
C LYS A 231 -5.96 20.11 -2.63
N ASN A 232 -5.67 21.40 -2.73
CA ASN A 232 -6.11 22.20 -3.87
C ASN A 232 -5.23 21.94 -5.10
N ILE A 233 -3.91 21.86 -4.91
CA ILE A 233 -2.98 21.54 -5.98
C ILE A 233 -3.22 20.11 -6.51
N SER A 234 -3.46 19.14 -5.63
CA SER A 234 -3.76 17.76 -6.06
C SER A 234 -5.05 17.64 -6.87
N LYS A 235 -6.03 18.52 -6.66
CA LYS A 235 -7.24 18.60 -7.51
C LYS A 235 -6.95 19.13 -8.90
N GLN A 236 -6.02 20.08 -9.03
CA GLN A 236 -5.62 20.64 -10.33
C GLN A 236 -4.71 19.67 -11.10
N PHE A 237 -3.92 18.86 -10.40
CA PHE A 237 -3.00 17.88 -10.98
C PHE A 237 -3.31 16.45 -10.50
N PRO A 238 -4.46 15.87 -10.86
CA PRO A 238 -4.90 14.57 -10.35
C PRO A 238 -3.98 13.40 -10.78
N GLY A 239 -3.16 13.60 -11.81
CA GLY A 239 -2.19 12.61 -12.29
C GLY A 239 -0.85 12.62 -11.54
N LEU A 240 -0.57 13.62 -10.70
CA LEU A 240 0.72 13.73 -10.02
C LEU A 240 0.70 13.01 -8.66
N PRO A 241 1.71 12.16 -8.38
CA PRO A 241 1.90 11.58 -7.06
C PRO A 241 2.10 12.64 -5.98
N LEU A 242 1.65 12.35 -4.75
CA LEU A 242 1.69 13.31 -3.66
C LEU A 242 3.12 13.72 -3.27
N ASN A 243 4.06 12.79 -3.22
CA ASN A 243 5.46 13.11 -2.92
C ASN A 243 6.11 13.99 -4.02
N VAL A 244 5.66 13.88 -5.27
CA VAL A 244 6.08 14.78 -6.35
C VAL A 244 5.48 16.17 -6.16
N LEU A 245 4.20 16.25 -5.75
CA LEU A 245 3.56 17.52 -5.40
C LEU A 245 4.25 18.19 -4.21
N GLU A 246 4.66 17.43 -3.21
CA GLU A 246 5.41 17.93 -2.04
C GLU A 246 6.77 18.49 -2.46
N GLU A 247 7.49 17.81 -3.34
CA GLU A 247 8.75 18.33 -3.90
C GLU A 247 8.50 19.59 -4.74
N LEU A 248 7.48 19.61 -5.60
CA LEU A 248 7.15 20.81 -6.36
C LEU A 248 6.89 21.98 -5.41
N VAL A 249 6.08 21.77 -4.37
CA VAL A 249 5.78 22.80 -3.36
C VAL A 249 7.02 23.26 -2.59
N SER A 250 8.01 22.39 -2.34
CA SER A 250 9.24 22.78 -1.64
C SER A 250 10.14 23.70 -2.47
N HIS A 251 10.04 23.67 -3.81
CA HIS A 251 10.80 24.52 -4.72
C HIS A 251 10.04 25.73 -5.27
N LEU A 252 8.73 25.85 -4.99
CA LEU A 252 7.93 26.99 -5.43
C LEU A 252 8.17 28.22 -4.54
N THR A 253 8.19 29.39 -5.16
CA THR A 253 8.14 30.66 -4.44
C THR A 253 6.74 30.89 -3.84
N GLN A 254 6.65 31.79 -2.86
CA GLN A 254 5.37 32.12 -2.21
C GLN A 254 4.33 32.65 -3.20
N ASP A 255 4.75 33.40 -4.22
CA ASP A 255 3.88 33.95 -5.26
C ASP A 255 3.32 32.84 -6.17
N GLU A 256 4.18 31.90 -6.59
CA GLU A 256 3.76 30.75 -7.41
C GLU A 256 2.84 29.79 -6.63
N LEU A 257 3.14 29.56 -5.35
CA LEU A 257 2.27 28.76 -4.47
C LEU A 257 0.88 29.41 -4.31
N THR A 258 0.83 30.73 -4.18
CA THR A 258 -0.43 31.48 -4.08
C THR A 258 -1.21 31.41 -5.40
N ALA A 259 -0.54 31.52 -6.54
CA ALA A 259 -1.17 31.37 -7.86
C ALA A 259 -1.77 29.97 -8.06
N LEU A 260 -1.03 28.92 -7.68
CA LEU A 260 -1.45 27.52 -7.81
C LEU A 260 -2.55 27.13 -6.81
N THR A 261 -2.59 27.74 -5.63
CA THR A 261 -3.64 27.46 -4.64
C THR A 261 -4.91 28.31 -4.83
N GLY A 262 -4.79 29.47 -5.48
CA GLY A 262 -5.87 30.45 -5.69
C GLY A 262 -6.77 30.21 -6.92
N LEU A 263 -6.35 29.40 -7.89
CA LEU A 263 -7.18 29.01 -9.03
C LEU A 263 -8.22 27.94 -8.63
N ALA A 264 -9.42 28.37 -8.27
CA ALA A 264 -10.57 27.47 -8.18
C ALA A 264 -10.88 26.87 -9.58
N PRO A 265 -11.41 25.64 -9.69
CA PRO A 265 -11.82 25.09 -10.97
C PRO A 265 -12.93 25.98 -11.54
N THR A 266 -12.65 26.67 -12.64
CA THR A 266 -13.66 27.40 -13.39
C THR A 266 -14.68 26.40 -13.92
N LYS A 267 -15.94 26.52 -13.48
CA LYS A 267 -17.07 25.84 -14.10
C LYS A 267 -17.12 26.29 -15.57
N PRO A 268 -17.45 25.40 -16.53
CA PRO A 268 -17.71 25.86 -17.89
C PRO A 268 -18.91 26.81 -17.87
N ASP A 269 -18.74 28.00 -18.47
CA ASP A 269 -19.78 29.01 -18.59
C ASP A 269 -20.93 28.50 -19.47
N THR A 270 -21.94 27.91 -18.84
CA THR A 270 -23.27 27.77 -19.43
C THR A 270 -24.09 29.00 -19.09
N ASN A 271 -23.84 30.12 -19.79
CA ASN A 271 -24.85 31.14 -20.09
C ASN A 271 -24.27 32.27 -20.94
N SER A 272 -24.39 32.14 -22.26
CA SER A 272 -24.64 33.31 -23.11
C SER A 272 -26.13 33.31 -23.45
N PRO A 273 -26.92 34.31 -23.01
CA PRO A 273 -28.17 34.60 -23.67
C PRO A 273 -27.86 35.33 -24.98
N LEU A 274 -28.39 34.79 -26.07
CA LEU A 274 -28.53 35.49 -27.34
C LEU A 274 -29.34 36.78 -27.12
N ASN A 275 -28.75 37.91 -27.50
CA ASN A 275 -29.45 39.09 -28.00
C ASN A 275 -28.57 39.75 -29.07
#